data_AF-A0AAD7GDV1-F1
#
_entry.id   AF-A0AAD7GDV1-F1
#
_cell.length_a   1.000
_cell.length_b   1.000
_cell.length_c   1.000
_cell.angle_alpha   90.00
_cell.angle_beta   90.00
_cell.angle_gamma   90.00
#
_symmetry.space_group_name_H-M   'P 1'
#
loop_
_entity.id
_entity.type
_entity.pdbx_description
1 polymer ?
#
loop_
_entity_poly.entity_id
_entity_poly.type
_entity_poly.pdbx_seq_one_letter_code
_entity_poly.pdbx_strand_id
1 'polypeptide(L)'
;MLRLIFSVLLALNVARAATFNVAVTTVGRVVPSTLYGMMYEDIGSGDGGLYGELLQNRAFQQVTAGTTAALNAWSALGTTSHISVVKSSTPVSTALPNSLSLAIGFVNSGY
;
A
#
# COMPACT_ATOMS: atom_id res chain seq x y z
N MET A 1 3.91 43.10 58.17
CA MET A 1 3.13 43.59 57.01
C MET A 1 3.86 43.42 55.66
N LEU A 2 4.81 42.48 55.54
CA LEU A 2 5.59 42.25 54.31
C LEU A 2 5.02 41.13 53.39
N ARG A 3 3.96 40.45 53.83
CA ARG A 3 3.34 39.33 53.10
C ARG A 3 2.23 39.73 52.13
N LEU A 4 1.86 41.01 52.07
CA LEU A 4 0.74 41.49 51.25
C LEU A 4 1.17 42.06 49.89
N ILE A 5 2.47 42.36 49.71
CA ILE A 5 2.99 42.97 48.47
C ILE A 5 3.29 41.90 47.40
N PHE A 6 3.58 40.66 47.81
CA PHE A 6 3.95 39.59 46.88
C PHE A 6 2.76 38.97 46.11
N SER A 7 1.52 39.14 46.61
CA SER A 7 0.33 38.56 45.98
C SER A 7 -0.33 39.46 44.92
N VAL A 8 0.15 40.70 44.75
CA VAL A 8 -0.34 41.63 43.70
C VAL A 8 0.57 41.61 42.47
N LEU A 9 1.44 40.59 42.35
CA LEU A 9 2.26 40.36 41.16
C LEU A 9 1.88 39.06 40.45
N LEU A 10 0.61 38.63 40.54
CA LEU A 10 0.10 37.52 39.76
C LEU A 10 -0.98 38.00 38.79
N ALA A 11 -0.67 37.78 37.51
CA ALA A 11 -1.54 37.77 36.33
C ALA A 11 -1.98 39.13 35.75
N LEU A 12 -1.14 39.69 34.87
CA LEU A 12 -1.60 40.37 33.66
C LEU A 12 -0.76 39.90 32.45
N ASN A 13 -0.92 38.63 32.08
CA ASN A 13 -0.65 38.23 30.70
C ASN A 13 -1.88 38.58 29.87
N VAL A 14 -2.01 39.86 29.49
CA VAL A 14 -3.02 40.26 28.51
C VAL A 14 -2.56 39.74 27.16
N ALA A 15 -3.12 38.63 26.70
CA ALA A 15 -2.94 38.18 25.33
C ALA A 15 -3.42 39.31 24.40
N ARG A 16 -2.50 39.95 23.68
CA ARG A 16 -2.83 41.01 22.72
C ARG A 16 -3.46 40.34 21.51
N ALA A 17 -4.77 40.53 21.33
CA ALA A 17 -5.44 40.15 20.10
C ALA A 17 -4.85 40.98 18.95
N ALA A 18 -4.20 40.32 17.99
CA ALA A 18 -3.72 40.94 16.77
C ALA A 18 -4.77 40.72 15.68
N THR A 19 -5.29 41.80 15.11
CA THR A 19 -6.22 41.73 13.99
C THR A 19 -5.43 41.78 12.69
N PHE A 20 -5.54 40.73 11.86
CA PHE A 20 -4.98 40.71 10.51
C PHE A 20 -6.09 41.01 9.51
N ASN A 21 -6.19 42.27 9.08
CA ASN A 21 -7.17 42.71 8.10
C ASN A 21 -6.59 42.58 6.69
N VAL A 22 -7.22 41.76 5.84
CA VAL A 22 -6.90 41.66 4.42
C VAL A 22 -7.89 42.52 3.64
N ALA A 23 -7.40 43.64 3.09
CA ALA A 23 -8.20 44.48 2.20
C ALA A 23 -8.09 43.97 0.76
N VAL A 24 -9.19 43.47 0.20
CA VAL A 24 -9.27 43.03 -1.21
C VAL A 24 -9.96 44.13 -2.01
N THR A 25 -9.19 45.08 -2.53
CA THR A 25 -9.73 46.25 -3.26
C THR A 25 -9.64 46.11 -4.78
N THR A 26 -8.94 45.07 -5.28
CA THR A 26 -8.79 44.77 -6.71
C THR A 26 -8.72 43.25 -6.92
N VAL A 27 -9.10 42.78 -8.11
CA VAL A 27 -8.97 41.37 -8.49
C VAL A 27 -7.48 41.02 -8.60
N GLY A 28 -7.06 40.01 -7.84
CA GLY A 28 -5.71 39.47 -7.89
C GLY A 28 -5.46 38.58 -9.11
N ARG A 29 -4.36 37.83 -9.10
CA ARG A 29 -4.04 36.88 -10.17
C ARG A 29 -5.02 35.71 -10.18
N VAL A 30 -5.34 35.21 -11.37
CA VAL A 30 -6.12 33.98 -11.52
C VAL A 30 -5.36 32.85 -10.84
N VAL A 31 -6.03 32.15 -9.93
CA VAL A 31 -5.50 30.93 -9.32
C VAL A 31 -5.47 29.85 -10.40
N PRO A 32 -4.32 29.21 -10.67
CA PRO A 32 -4.24 28.16 -11.68
C PRO A 32 -5.22 27.01 -11.36
N SER A 33 -5.90 26.48 -12.37
CA SER A 33 -6.77 25.30 -12.22
C SER A 33 -6.01 24.06 -11.76
N THR A 34 -4.69 24.04 -11.97
CA THR A 34 -3.77 22.97 -11.57
C THR A 34 -3.16 23.16 -10.18
N LEU A 35 -3.72 24.06 -9.35
CA LEU A 35 -3.18 24.32 -8.01
C LEU A 35 -3.16 23.06 -7.13
N TYR A 36 -4.13 22.17 -7.32
CA TYR A 36 -4.22 20.89 -6.60
C TYR A 36 -4.13 19.73 -7.57
N GLY A 37 -3.41 18.69 -7.16
CA GLY A 37 -3.23 17.45 -7.91
C GLY A 37 -2.93 16.29 -6.99
N MET A 38 -2.83 15.09 -7.59
CA MET A 38 -2.45 13.87 -6.88
C MET A 38 -1.12 13.36 -7.44
N MET A 39 -0.27 12.88 -6.54
CA MET A 39 0.90 12.08 -6.89
C MET A 39 0.54 10.61 -6.71
N TYR A 40 0.95 9.77 -7.65
CA TYR A 40 0.72 8.33 -7.59
C TYR A 40 2.02 7.58 -7.87
N GLU A 41 2.33 6.65 -6.97
CA GLU A 41 3.32 5.59 -7.15
C GLU A 41 2.83 4.31 -6.48
N ASP A 42 3.38 3.17 -6.87
CA ASP A 42 3.09 1.92 -6.18
C ASP A 42 3.91 1.80 -4.88
N ILE A 43 3.39 2.43 -3.82
CA ILE A 43 3.78 2.19 -2.44
C ILE A 43 2.51 1.91 -1.63
N GLY A 44 2.09 0.65 -1.64
CA GLY A 44 0.87 0.22 -0.95
C GLY A 44 -0.43 0.65 -1.61
N SER A 45 -0.40 0.99 -2.90
CA SER A 45 -1.58 1.47 -3.63
C SER A 45 -1.70 1.01 -5.09
N GLY A 46 -0.71 0.30 -5.64
CA GLY A 46 -0.78 -0.33 -6.97
C GLY A 46 -1.37 -1.73 -6.90
N ASP A 47 -0.50 -2.73 -6.97
CA ASP A 47 -0.91 -4.13 -6.89
C ASP A 47 -1.53 -4.43 -5.50
N GLY A 48 -2.82 -4.77 -5.48
CA GLY A 48 -3.60 -4.94 -4.24
C GLY A 48 -4.21 -3.64 -3.68
N GLY A 49 -4.13 -2.54 -4.42
CA GLY A 49 -4.73 -1.24 -4.08
C GLY A 49 -5.70 -0.75 -5.15
N LEU A 50 -5.34 0.35 -5.82
CA LEU A 50 -6.14 1.00 -6.86
C LEU A 50 -6.39 0.09 -8.07
N TYR A 51 -5.46 -0.84 -8.34
CA TYR A 51 -5.64 -1.84 -9.39
C TYR A 51 -6.51 -3.00 -8.89
N GLY A 52 -7.68 -3.17 -9.50
CA GLY A 52 -8.72 -4.13 -9.06
C GLY A 52 -8.43 -5.62 -9.28
N GLU A 53 -7.17 -6.01 -9.49
CA GLU A 53 -6.79 -7.42 -9.50
C GLU A 53 -6.88 -7.99 -8.06
N LEU A 54 -7.44 -9.19 -7.94
CA LEU A 54 -7.69 -9.82 -6.64
C LEU A 54 -6.67 -10.91 -6.31
N LEU A 55 -6.01 -11.48 -7.33
CA LEU A 55 -5.02 -12.51 -7.15
C LEU A 55 -3.63 -11.90 -6.94
N GLN A 56 -3.09 -12.02 -5.73
CA GLN A 56 -1.68 -11.75 -5.47
C GLN A 56 -0.82 -12.84 -6.12
N ASN A 57 0.35 -12.44 -6.66
CA ASN A 57 1.28 -13.38 -7.31
C ASN A 57 0.58 -14.19 -8.45
N ARG A 58 -0.31 -13.54 -9.21
CA ARG A 58 -1.17 -14.18 -10.21
C ARG A 58 -0.44 -14.91 -11.33
N ALA A 59 0.82 -14.55 -11.60
CA ALA A 59 1.58 -15.05 -12.74
C ALA A 59 3.04 -15.41 -12.41
N PHE A 60 3.39 -15.51 -11.12
CA PHE A 60 4.74 -15.94 -10.70
C PHE A 60 5.87 -15.10 -11.32
N GLN A 61 5.64 -13.78 -11.44
CA GLN A 61 6.61 -12.84 -12.01
C GLN A 61 7.72 -12.55 -11.00
N GLN A 62 8.97 -12.47 -11.48
CA GLN A 62 10.14 -12.07 -10.68
C GLN A 62 10.36 -12.91 -9.40
N VAL A 63 9.93 -14.18 -9.41
CA VAL A 63 10.22 -15.15 -8.35
C VAL A 63 11.19 -16.24 -8.81
N THR A 64 11.93 -16.80 -7.86
CA THR A 64 12.81 -17.96 -8.09
C THR A 64 12.00 -19.26 -8.02
N ALA A 65 11.82 -19.93 -9.17
CA ALA A 65 11.15 -21.22 -9.25
C ALA A 65 11.76 -22.28 -8.30
N GLY A 66 10.94 -23.20 -7.83
CA GLY A 66 11.34 -24.25 -6.88
C GLY A 66 11.47 -23.80 -5.42
N THR A 67 11.18 -22.54 -5.10
CA THR A 67 11.21 -22.02 -3.73
C THR A 67 9.81 -21.86 -3.13
N THR A 68 9.70 -21.93 -1.80
CA THR A 68 8.43 -21.65 -1.10
C THR A 68 7.96 -20.21 -1.32
N ALA A 69 8.88 -19.26 -1.43
CA ALA A 69 8.56 -17.85 -1.69
C ALA A 69 7.86 -17.65 -3.04
N ALA A 70 8.15 -18.48 -4.04
CA ALA A 70 7.47 -18.41 -5.34
C ALA A 70 5.97 -18.77 -5.24
N LEU A 71 5.57 -19.51 -4.21
CA LEU A 71 4.17 -19.85 -3.92
C LEU A 71 3.48 -18.83 -3.00
N ASN A 72 4.03 -17.63 -2.80
CA ASN A 72 3.36 -16.60 -2.00
C ASN A 72 1.89 -16.42 -2.47
N ALA A 73 0.95 -16.39 -1.52
CA ALA A 73 -0.50 -16.34 -1.75
C ALA A 73 -1.14 -17.57 -2.43
N TRP A 74 -0.41 -18.66 -2.65
CA TRP A 74 -0.94 -19.92 -3.19
C TRP A 74 -0.79 -21.07 -2.18
N SER A 75 -1.83 -21.89 -2.06
CA SER A 75 -1.83 -23.10 -1.24
C SER A 75 -2.53 -24.25 -1.97
N ALA A 76 -2.06 -25.47 -1.72
CA ALA A 76 -2.70 -26.67 -2.25
C ALA A 76 -3.94 -27.03 -1.41
N LEU A 77 -4.97 -27.59 -2.06
CA LEU A 77 -6.20 -28.02 -1.40
C LEU A 77 -6.26 -29.55 -1.32
N GLY A 78 -6.27 -30.06 -0.10
CA GLY A 78 -6.27 -31.50 0.18
C GLY A 78 -4.87 -32.07 0.40
N THR A 79 -4.81 -33.33 0.81
CA THR A 79 -3.55 -34.00 1.20
C THR A 79 -2.84 -34.68 0.03
N THR A 80 -3.50 -34.83 -1.11
CA THR A 80 -2.96 -35.50 -2.29
C THR A 80 -2.49 -34.52 -3.38
N SER A 81 -2.85 -33.25 -3.25
CA SER A 81 -2.43 -32.20 -4.18
C SER A 81 -1.08 -31.63 -3.78
N HIS A 82 -0.16 -31.55 -4.74
CA HIS A 82 1.13 -30.92 -4.58
C HIS A 82 1.28 -29.82 -5.63
N ILE A 83 1.66 -28.63 -5.20
CA ILE A 83 1.94 -27.50 -6.08
C ILE A 83 3.40 -27.06 -5.98
N SER A 84 3.96 -26.62 -7.10
CA SER A 84 5.26 -25.95 -7.15
C SER A 84 5.29 -24.95 -8.30
N VAL A 85 6.05 -23.87 -8.13
CA VAL A 85 6.36 -22.98 -9.25
C VAL A 85 7.57 -23.52 -9.99
N VAL A 86 7.43 -23.74 -11.29
CA VAL A 86 8.49 -24.25 -12.16
C VAL A 86 8.87 -23.22 -13.22
N LYS A 87 10.14 -23.18 -13.59
CA LYS A 87 10.57 -22.49 -14.82
C LYS A 87 10.16 -23.37 -15.99
N SER A 88 9.19 -22.92 -16.78
CA SER A 88 8.60 -23.73 -17.83
C SER A 88 9.54 -23.85 -19.04
N SER A 89 9.63 -25.05 -19.63
CA SER A 89 10.32 -25.28 -20.91
C SER A 89 9.52 -24.77 -22.10
N THR A 90 8.19 -24.62 -21.94
CA THR A 90 7.26 -24.05 -22.91
C THR A 90 6.35 -23.06 -22.18
N PRO A 91 6.86 -21.87 -21.82
CA PRO A 91 6.07 -20.88 -21.08
C PRO A 91 4.95 -20.32 -21.95
N VAL A 92 3.91 -19.79 -21.31
CA VAL A 92 2.79 -19.13 -22.02
C VAL A 92 3.28 -17.92 -22.82
N SER A 93 4.32 -17.24 -22.34
CA SER A 93 5.02 -16.18 -23.06
C SER A 93 6.44 -16.01 -22.53
N THR A 94 7.31 -15.34 -23.29
CA THR A 94 8.67 -15.02 -22.85
C THR A 94 8.70 -14.05 -21.66
N ALA A 95 7.66 -13.24 -21.47
CA ALA A 95 7.52 -12.35 -20.32
C ALA A 95 7.10 -13.07 -19.03
N LEU A 96 6.50 -14.26 -19.15
CA LEU A 96 6.02 -15.08 -18.03
C LEU A 96 6.69 -16.46 -18.04
N PRO A 97 7.99 -16.56 -17.67
CA PRO A 97 8.77 -17.79 -17.80
C PRO A 97 8.41 -18.87 -16.77
N ASN A 98 7.67 -18.51 -15.72
CA ASN A 98 7.28 -19.41 -14.64
C ASN A 98 5.84 -19.92 -14.84
N SER A 99 5.53 -21.10 -14.29
CA SER A 99 4.19 -21.69 -14.30
C SER A 99 3.91 -22.43 -12.99
N LEU A 100 2.63 -22.55 -12.63
CA LEU A 100 2.21 -23.41 -11.52
C LEU A 100 2.10 -24.85 -12.02
N SER A 101 2.89 -25.75 -11.45
CA SER A 101 2.75 -27.19 -11.63
C SER A 101 1.85 -27.73 -10.52
N LEU A 102 0.79 -28.44 -10.91
CA LEU A 102 -0.10 -29.17 -10.00
C LEU A 102 0.04 -30.68 -10.27
N ALA A 103 0.39 -31.43 -9.24
CA ALA A 103 0.39 -32.88 -9.26
C ALA A 103 -0.66 -33.41 -8.27
N ILE A 104 -1.47 -34.37 -8.70
CA ILE A 104 -2.48 -35.03 -7.87
C ILE A 104 -2.05 -36.48 -7.64
N GLY A 105 -1.81 -36.83 -6.39
CA GLY A 105 -1.66 -38.22 -5.97
C GLY A 105 -3.02 -38.93 -5.95
N PHE A 106 -3.04 -40.20 -6.33
CA PHE A 106 -4.21 -41.05 -6.14
C PHE A 106 -3.93 -42.04 -5.02
N VAL A 107 -4.88 -42.19 -4.09
CA VAL A 107 -4.91 -43.34 -3.18
C VAL A 107 -5.71 -44.42 -3.88
N ASN A 108 -5.04 -45.50 -4.30
CA ASN A 108 -5.75 -46.69 -4.78
C ASN A 108 -6.29 -47.44 -3.55
N SER A 109 -7.61 -47.45 -3.36
CA SER A 109 -8.27 -48.19 -2.27
C SER A 109 -8.43 -49.69 -2.54
N GLY A 110 -7.95 -50.20 -3.66
CA GLY A 110 -7.77 -51.64 -3.90
C GLY A 110 -9.07 -52.44 -4.03
N TYR A 111 -10.06 -51.92 -4.77
CA TYR A 111 -11.22 -52.70 -5.22
C TYR A 111 -11.15 -52.96 -6.73
#